data_AF-A0A0H3ZTJ4-F1
#
_entry.id   AF-A0A0H3ZTJ4-F1
#
_cell.length_a   1.000
_cell.length_b   1.000
_cell.length_c   1.000
_cell.angle_alpha   90.00
_cell.angle_beta   90.00
_cell.angle_gamma   90.00
#
_symmetry.space_group_name_H-M   'P 1'
#
loop_
_entity.id
_entity.type
_entity.pdbx_description
1 polymer ?
#
loop_
_entity_poly.entity_id
_entity_poly.type
_entity_poly.pdbx_seq_one_letter_code
_entity_poly.pdbx_strand_id
1 'polypeptide(L)' 'MGNLPVATLGQMCVCVGPPDSVVKGSATVLVNNKPAARMGDLTAHGGTIVMGMPTVLVGG' A
#
# COMPACT_ATOMS: atom_id res chain seq x y z
N MET A 1 -12.60 -6.53 1.95
CA MET A 1 -13.34 -6.83 3.21
C MET A 1 -12.39 -7.57 4.14
N GLY A 2 -12.46 -7.35 5.45
CA GLY A 2 -11.41 -7.62 6.47
C GLY A 2 -10.73 -8.99 6.56
N ASN A 3 -10.99 -9.89 5.60
CA ASN A 3 -10.30 -11.15 5.38
C ASN A 3 -9.36 -11.12 4.14
N LEU A 4 -9.10 -9.94 3.58
CA LEU A 4 -8.15 -9.74 2.49
C LEU A 4 -6.76 -9.40 3.06
N PRO A 5 -5.68 -9.89 2.43
CA PRO A 5 -4.33 -9.56 2.86
C PRO A 5 -4.05 -8.07 2.73
N VAL A 6 -3.29 -7.53 3.70
CA VAL A 6 -2.84 -6.13 3.68
C VAL A 6 -1.80 -5.96 2.57
N ALA A 7 -1.97 -4.94 1.74
CA ALA A 7 -0.97 -4.57 0.74
C ALA A 7 0.33 -4.13 1.44
N THR A 8 1.47 -4.55 0.90
CA THR A 8 2.81 -4.29 1.46
C THR A 8 3.74 -3.76 0.39
N LEU A 9 4.87 -3.19 0.80
CA LEU A 9 5.94 -2.76 -0.09
C LEU A 9 6.32 -3.86 -1.10
N GLY A 10 6.43 -3.46 -2.38
CA GLY A 10 6.78 -4.32 -3.50
C GLY A 10 5.63 -5.18 -4.03
N GLN A 11 4.42 -5.06 -3.48
CA GLN A 11 3.24 -5.70 -4.08
C GLN A 11 2.84 -5.02 -5.38
N MET A 12 2.35 -5.83 -6.33
CA MET A 12 1.82 -5.33 -7.59
C MET A 12 0.50 -4.60 -7.34
N CYS A 13 0.35 -3.43 -7.95
CA CYS A 13 -0.86 -2.63 -7.95
C CYS A 13 -1.20 -2.25 -9.39
N VAL A 14 -2.47 -1.90 -9.64
CA VAL A 14 -2.88 -1.36 -10.93
C VAL A 14 -3.14 0.12 -10.72
N CYS A 15 -2.34 0.94 -11.39
CA CYS A 15 -2.56 2.38 -11.44
C CYS A 15 -3.52 2.69 -12.60
N VAL A 16 -3.72 3.97 -12.91
CA VAL A 16 -4.41 4.35 -14.16
C VAL A 16 -3.51 4.00 -15.34
N GLY A 17 -3.52 2.73 -15.79
CA GLY A 17 -2.64 2.20 -16.84
C GLY A 17 -2.07 0.79 -16.55
N PRO A 18 -0.80 0.52 -16.91
CA PRO A 18 -0.19 -0.81 -16.76
C PRO A 18 0.03 -1.21 -15.29
N PRO A 19 0.35 -2.50 -15.03
CA PRO A 19 0.74 -2.94 -13.71
C PRO A 19 1.92 -2.12 -13.16
N ASP A 20 1.83 -1.78 -11.89
CA ASP A 20 2.83 -1.02 -11.15
C ASP A 20 3.12 -1.71 -9.80
N SER A 21 4.00 -1.15 -8.99
CA SER A 21 4.36 -1.68 -7.67
C SER A 21 4.40 -0.61 -6.60
N VAL A 22 4.04 -0.99 -5.37
CA VAL A 22 4.10 -0.08 -4.21
C VAL A 22 5.57 0.09 -3.79
N VAL A 23 6.07 1.32 -3.80
CA VAL A 23 7.50 1.62 -3.49
C VAL A 23 7.69 2.40 -2.19
N LYS A 24 6.60 2.79 -1.54
CA LYS A 24 6.63 3.39 -0.20
C LYS A 24 5.59 2.72 0.69
N GLY A 25 5.87 2.66 1.98
CA GLY A 25 5.01 2.03 2.99
C GLY A 25 5.15 2.73 4.34
N SER A 26 4.49 2.17 5.35
CA SER A 26 4.65 2.58 6.74
C SER A 26 6.06 2.32 7.27
N ALA A 27 6.62 3.29 8.00
CA ALA A 27 7.93 3.15 8.63
C ALA A 27 7.89 2.29 9.91
N THR A 28 6.71 2.17 10.53
CA THR A 28 6.52 1.57 11.86
C THR A 28 5.65 0.32 11.83
N VAL A 29 4.74 0.22 10.86
CA VAL A 29 3.81 -0.92 10.75
C VAL A 29 4.31 -1.88 9.69
N LEU A 30 4.73 -3.06 10.14
CA LEU A 30 5.19 -4.15 9.30
C LEU A 30 4.14 -5.27 9.25
N VAL A 31 3.86 -5.77 8.05
CA VAL A 31 3.06 -6.98 7.81
C VAL A 31 3.99 -8.01 7.20
N ASN A 32 4.22 -9.13 7.88
CA ASN A 32 5.18 -10.16 7.48
C ASN A 32 6.58 -9.57 7.15
N ASN A 33 7.10 -8.72 8.04
CA ASN A 33 8.39 -8.03 7.88
C ASN A 33 8.48 -7.08 6.66
N LYS A 34 7.35 -6.73 6.03
CA LYS A 34 7.29 -5.74 4.95
C LYS A 34 6.49 -4.52 5.39
N PRO A 35 6.91 -3.29 5.03
CA PRO A 35 6.13 -2.08 5.28
C PRO A 35 4.71 -2.20 4.75
N ALA A 36 3.72 -1.91 5.60
CA ALA A 36 2.31 -1.89 5.21
C ALA A 36 2.04 -0.68 4.30
N ALA A 37 1.33 -0.90 3.19
CA ALA A 37 0.91 0.17 2.29
C ALA A 37 -0.24 0.99 2.90
N ARG A 38 -0.21 2.30 2.69
CA ARG A 38 -1.13 3.29 3.25
C ARG A 38 -1.58 4.26 2.18
N MET A 39 -2.69 4.95 2.45
CA MET A 39 -3.10 6.08 1.63
C MET A 39 -2.00 7.16 1.64
N GLY A 40 -1.64 7.65 0.46
CA GLY A 40 -0.54 8.60 0.25
C GLY A 40 0.82 7.95 -0.02
N ASP A 41 0.94 6.62 0.07
CA ASP A 41 2.17 5.95 -0.33
C ASP A 41 2.35 5.95 -1.86
N LEU A 42 3.62 5.99 -2.27
CA LEU A 42 4.04 6.08 -3.65
C LEU A 42 4.09 4.70 -4.33
N THR A 43 3.81 4.70 -5.62
CA THR A 43 4.02 3.57 -6.52
C THR A 43 5.18 3.86 -7.50
N ALA A 44 5.73 2.84 -8.16
CA ALA A 44 7.02 2.97 -8.86
C ALA A 44 7.00 3.96 -10.03
N HIS A 45 5.85 4.12 -10.69
CA HIS A 45 5.68 5.11 -11.76
C HIS A 45 5.31 6.54 -11.25
N GLY A 46 5.35 6.77 -9.93
CA GLY A 46 5.04 8.07 -9.32
C GLY A 46 3.56 8.29 -8.96
N GLY A 47 2.73 7.26 -9.05
CA GLY A 47 1.35 7.29 -8.59
C GLY A 47 1.25 7.29 -7.06
N THR A 48 0.07 7.60 -6.55
CA THR A 48 -0.24 7.59 -5.11
C THR A 48 -1.41 6.69 -4.79
N ILE A 49 -1.34 5.98 -3.67
CA ILE A 49 -2.47 5.21 -3.16
C ILE A 49 -3.52 6.19 -2.63
N VAL A 50 -4.64 6.34 -3.34
CA VAL A 50 -5.70 7.30 -3.01
C VAL A 50 -6.84 6.72 -2.17
N MET A 51 -6.96 5.39 -2.12
CA MET A 51 -8.04 4.70 -1.40
C MET A 51 -7.51 3.47 -0.67
N GLY A 52 -8.07 3.23 0.52
CA GLY A 52 -7.79 2.07 1.36
C GLY A 52 -9.06 1.59 2.08
N MET A 53 -8.92 0.73 3.09
CA MET A 53 -10.07 0.29 3.89
C MET A 53 -10.43 1.39 4.91
N PRO A 54 -11.65 1.98 4.86
CA PRO A 54 -12.00 3.16 5.67
C PRO A 54 -11.92 2.93 7.18
N THR A 55 -12.08 1.68 7.61
CA THR A 55 -12.06 1.27 9.02
C THR A 55 -10.68 0.89 9.53
N VAL A 56 -9.67 0.78 8.65
CA VAL A 56 -8.31 0.38 9.02
C VAL A 56 -7.37 1.54 8.77
N LEU A 57 -6.92 2.15 9.88
CA LEU A 57 -5.93 3.21 9.87
C LEU A 57 -4.56 2.59 10.17
N VAL A 58 -3.63 2.70 9.22
CA VAL A 58 -2.24 2.27 9.39
C VAL A 58 -1.44 3.50 9.81
N GLY A 59 -1.32 3.73 11.12
CA GLY A 59 -0.73 4.92 11.71
C GLY A 59 0.57 4.65 12.43
N GLY A 60 1.52 5.58 12.27
CA GLY A 60 2.77 5.68 12.99
C GLY A 60 3.75 6.62 12.30
#